data_AF-A0A536P2N8-F1
#
_entry.id   AF-A0A536P2N8-F1
#
_cell.length_a   1.000
_cell.length_b   1.000
_cell.length_c   1.000
_cell.angle_alpha   90.00
_cell.angle_beta   90.00
_cell.angle_gamma   90.00
#
_symmetry.space_group_name_H-M   'P 1'
#
loop_
_entity.id
_entity.type
_entity.pdbx_description
1 polymer ?
#
loop_
_entity_poly.entity_id
_entity_poly.type
_entity_poly.pdbx_seq_one_letter_code
_entity_poly.pdbx_strand_id
1 'polypeptide(L)'
;MRPKDDPPSDADELRAIWEEHRPTTFARVAALERAVALLAEGRLGDGDARSARREAHSLSGAVSFFGYDEASRIAAELETIFSDATGADPDRLHDMVVKLRSELERLPYTS
;
A
#
# COMPACT_ATOMS: atom_id res chain seq x y z
N MET A 1 7.14 16.52 40.65
CA MET A 1 6.23 17.07 39.64
C MET A 1 6.26 16.11 38.46
N ARG A 2 5.21 15.28 38.24
CA ARG A 2 5.13 14.54 36.97
C ARG A 2 4.89 15.58 35.87
N PRO A 3 5.51 15.48 34.68
CA PRO A 3 5.03 16.26 33.55
C PRO A 3 3.54 15.94 33.39
N LYS A 4 2.72 16.99 33.30
CA LYS A 4 1.32 16.81 32.89
C LYS A 4 1.39 16.22 31.49
N ASP A 5 0.69 15.11 31.27
CA ASP A 5 0.51 14.56 29.93
C ASP A 5 -0.07 15.68 29.07
N ASP A 6 0.74 16.24 28.18
CA ASP A 6 0.24 17.16 27.16
C ASP A 6 -0.80 16.38 26.33
N PRO A 7 -1.92 17.02 25.94
CA PRO A 7 -2.88 16.35 25.07
C PRO A 7 -2.16 15.85 23.81
N PRO A 8 -2.53 14.65 23.31
CA PRO A 8 -1.90 14.11 22.11
C PRO A 8 -1.99 15.13 20.99
N SER A 9 -0.88 15.31 20.27
CA SER A 9 -0.87 16.16 19.09
C SER A 9 -1.70 15.53 17.97
N ASP A 10 -2.15 16.31 16.99
CA ASP A 10 -2.81 15.79 15.78
C ASP A 10 -1.99 14.66 15.12
N ALA A 11 -0.65 14.72 15.22
CA ALA A 11 0.25 13.68 14.70
C ALA A 11 0.20 12.38 15.53
N ASP A 12 -0.02 12.47 16.84
CA ASP A 12 -0.18 11.30 17.72
C ASP A 12 -1.53 10.62 17.49
N GLU A 13 -2.59 11.41 17.26
CA GLU A 13 -3.91 10.88 16.90
C GLU A 13 -3.88 10.17 15.54
N LEU A 14 -3.27 10.80 14.52
CA LEU A 14 -3.09 10.18 13.20
C LEU A 14 -2.25 8.89 13.27
N ARG A 15 -1.23 8.85 14.12
CA ARG A 15 -0.43 7.65 14.36
C ARG A 15 -1.27 6.53 14.99
N ALA A 16 -2.12 6.83 15.96
CA ALA A 16 -3.00 5.84 16.57
C ALA A 16 -3.96 5.24 15.54
N ILE A 17 -4.60 6.09 14.72
CA ILE A 17 -5.46 5.67 13.61
C ILE A 17 -4.67 4.81 12.61
N TRP A 18 -3.46 5.23 12.25
CA TRP A 18 -2.60 4.45 11.35
C TRP A 18 -2.34 3.04 11.90
N GLU A 19 -1.98 2.89 13.17
CA GLU A 19 -1.71 1.57 13.76
C GLU A 19 -2.95 0.65 13.75
N GLU A 20 -4.16 1.19 13.88
CA GLU A 20 -5.41 0.43 13.72
C GLU A 20 -5.64 -0.01 12.26
N HIS A 21 -5.33 0.85 11.29
CA HIS A 21 -5.50 0.58 9.86
C HIS A 21 -4.35 -0.26 9.27
N ARG A 22 -3.19 -0.27 9.92
CA ARG A 22 -1.95 -0.90 9.45
C ARG A 22 -2.13 -2.37 9.06
N PRO A 23 -2.78 -3.24 9.86
CA PRO A 23 -2.96 -4.65 9.48
C PRO A 23 -3.76 -4.81 8.18
N THR A 24 -4.81 -4.01 8.00
CA THR A 24 -5.62 -4.03 6.78
C THR A 24 -4.80 -3.56 5.59
N THR A 25 -4.04 -2.46 5.74
CA THR A 25 -3.15 -1.93 4.71
C THR A 25 -2.12 -2.98 4.25
N PHE A 26 -1.43 -3.64 5.18
CA PHE A 26 -0.47 -4.70 4.82
C PHE A 26 -1.12 -5.95 4.24
N ALA A 27 -2.37 -6.26 4.60
CA ALA A 27 -3.13 -7.32 3.94
C ALA A 27 -3.42 -7.00 2.46
N ARG A 28 -3.65 -5.73 2.12
CA ARG A 28 -3.78 -5.28 0.73
C ARG A 28 -2.46 -5.44 -0.02
N VAL A 29 -1.34 -5.01 0.57
CA VAL A 29 -0.01 -5.19 -0.01
C VAL A 29 0.28 -6.67 -0.28
N ALA A 30 -0.02 -7.55 0.67
CA ALA A 30 0.13 -8.99 0.50
C ALA A 30 -0.74 -9.58 -0.64
N ALA A 31 -1.91 -8.99 -0.91
CA ALA A 31 -2.72 -9.37 -2.06
C ALA A 31 -2.07 -8.95 -3.39
N LEU A 32 -1.43 -7.78 -3.44
CA LEU A 32 -0.65 -7.34 -4.59
C LEU A 32 0.58 -8.24 -4.81
N GLU A 33 1.32 -8.58 -3.74
CA GLU A 33 2.44 -9.53 -3.81
C GLU A 33 2.03 -10.87 -4.43
N ARG A 34 0.87 -11.42 -4.03
CA ARG A 34 0.34 -12.67 -4.61
C ARG A 34 -0.02 -12.52 -6.09
N ALA A 35 -0.63 -11.40 -6.49
CA ALA A 35 -0.96 -11.17 -7.88
C ALA A 35 0.30 -11.07 -8.76
N VAL A 36 1.35 -10.41 -8.28
CA VAL A 36 2.65 -10.37 -8.97
C VAL A 36 3.26 -11.77 -9.09
N ALA A 37 3.20 -12.59 -8.03
CA ALA A 37 3.69 -13.97 -8.10
C ALA A 37 2.92 -14.80 -9.13
N LEU A 38 1.58 -14.69 -9.17
CA LEU A 38 0.76 -15.35 -10.18
C LEU A 38 1.10 -14.87 -11.60
N LEU A 39 1.40 -13.58 -11.78
CA LEU A 39 1.81 -13.02 -13.07
C LEU A 39 3.17 -13.61 -13.50
N ALA A 40 4.14 -13.68 -12.60
CA ALA A 40 5.46 -14.28 -12.87
C ALA A 40 5.37 -15.75 -13.27
N GLU A 41 4.41 -16.49 -12.72
CA GLU A 41 4.13 -17.88 -13.06
C GLU A 41 3.30 -18.02 -14.37
N GLY A 42 2.85 -16.93 -14.99
CA GLY A 42 1.95 -16.96 -16.15
C GLY A 42 0.54 -17.46 -15.81
N ARG A 43 0.13 -17.33 -14.55
CA ARG A 43 -1.11 -17.87 -13.97
C ARG A 43 -2.08 -16.80 -13.48
N LEU A 44 -1.77 -15.52 -13.67
CA LEU A 44 -2.65 -14.42 -13.30
C LEU A 44 -3.94 -14.49 -14.14
N GLY A 45 -5.06 -14.83 -13.49
CA GLY A 45 -6.36 -14.80 -14.13
C GLY A 45 -7.03 -13.44 -14.02
N ASP A 46 -8.08 -13.21 -14.83
CA ASP A 46 -8.83 -11.96 -14.78
C ASP A 46 -9.45 -11.67 -13.40
N GLY A 47 -9.80 -12.72 -12.66
CA GLY A 47 -10.30 -12.61 -11.29
C GLY A 47 -9.26 -12.02 -10.34
N ASP A 48 -8.02 -12.51 -10.43
CA ASP A 48 -6.89 -12.07 -9.63
C ASP A 48 -6.48 -10.65 -10.02
N ALA A 49 -6.38 -10.35 -11.32
CA ALA A 49 -6.08 -9.00 -11.83
C ALA A 49 -7.12 -7.96 -11.36
N ARG A 50 -8.42 -8.28 -11.48
CA ARG A 50 -9.49 -7.40 -10.97
C ARG A 50 -9.42 -7.22 -9.45
N SER A 51 -9.02 -8.25 -8.71
CA SER A 51 -8.86 -8.14 -7.26
C SER A 51 -7.67 -7.24 -6.90
N ALA A 52 -6.51 -7.50 -7.49
CA ALA A 52 -5.31 -6.69 -7.32
C ALA A 52 -5.56 -5.21 -7.65
N ARG A 53 -6.28 -4.93 -8.74
CA ARG A 53 -6.70 -3.57 -9.10
C ARG A 53 -7.52 -2.89 -7.99
N ARG A 54 -8.51 -3.58 -7.41
CA ARG A 54 -9.34 -3.01 -6.32
C ARG A 54 -8.54 -2.78 -5.05
N GLU A 55 -7.62 -3.69 -4.73
CA GLU A 55 -6.71 -3.55 -3.58
C GLU A 55 -5.78 -2.35 -3.76
N ALA A 56 -5.20 -2.18 -4.94
CA ALA A 56 -4.35 -1.06 -5.29
C ALA A 56 -5.11 0.28 -5.22
N HIS A 57 -6.34 0.34 -5.74
CA HIS A 57 -7.22 1.52 -5.64
C HIS A 57 -7.49 1.91 -4.19
N SER A 58 -7.93 0.92 -3.38
CA SER A 58 -8.26 1.13 -1.98
C SER A 58 -7.03 1.54 -1.17
N LEU A 59 -5.88 0.97 -1.50
CA LEU A 59 -4.61 1.29 -0.87
C LEU A 59 -4.18 2.73 -1.19
N SER A 60 -4.24 3.15 -2.46
CA SER A 60 -3.89 4.52 -2.86
C SER A 60 -4.71 5.56 -2.09
N GLY A 61 -6.02 5.37 -2.01
CA GLY A 61 -6.90 6.26 -1.25
C GLY A 61 -6.59 6.27 0.25
N ALA A 62 -6.40 5.09 0.86
CA ALA A 62 -6.13 4.99 2.29
C ALA A 62 -4.80 5.63 2.69
N VAL A 63 -3.72 5.36 1.96
CA VAL A 63 -2.38 5.81 2.36
C VAL A 63 -2.13 7.28 2.03
N SER A 64 -2.86 7.84 1.06
CA SER A 64 -2.91 9.29 0.79
C SER A 64 -3.43 10.07 2.00
N PHE A 65 -4.47 9.57 2.67
CA PHE A 65 -5.02 10.21 3.89
C PHE A 65 -3.98 10.31 5.01
N PHE A 66 -3.07 9.34 5.13
CA PHE A 66 -2.02 9.33 6.14
C PHE A 66 -0.74 10.07 5.72
N GLY A 67 -0.70 10.66 4.52
CA GLY A 67 0.46 11.42 4.02
C GLY A 67 1.54 10.58 3.34
N TYR A 68 1.27 9.32 2.99
CA TYR A 68 2.22 8.50 2.22
C TYR A 68 2.07 8.76 0.72
N ASP A 69 2.48 9.94 0.27
CA ASP A 69 2.32 10.36 -1.13
C ASP A 69 2.98 9.40 -2.12
N GLU A 70 4.20 8.94 -1.82
CA GLU A 70 4.92 8.01 -2.69
C GLU A 70 4.27 6.62 -2.71
N ALA A 71 3.81 6.11 -1.56
CA ALA A 71 3.07 4.84 -1.51
C ALA A 71 1.75 4.95 -2.29
N SER A 72 1.05 6.08 -2.16
CA SER A 72 -0.18 6.37 -2.90
C SER A 72 0.07 6.38 -4.41
N ARG A 73 1.15 7.02 -4.86
CA ARG A 73 1.56 7.08 -6.26
C ARG A 73 1.87 5.69 -6.81
N ILE A 74 2.65 4.89 -6.09
CA ILE A 74 2.99 3.52 -6.51
C ILE A 74 1.72 2.66 -6.59
N ALA A 75 0.83 2.76 -5.61
CA ALA A 75 -0.44 2.02 -5.62
C ALA A 75 -1.34 2.41 -6.81
N ALA A 76 -1.41 3.68 -7.19
CA ALA A 76 -2.15 4.12 -8.37
C ALA A 76 -1.52 3.60 -9.69
N GLU A 77 -0.19 3.52 -9.76
CA GLU A 77 0.51 2.93 -10.91
C GLU A 77 0.22 1.42 -11.01
N LEU A 78 0.25 0.69 -9.89
CA LEU A 78 -0.15 -0.72 -9.83
C LEU A 78 -1.61 -0.92 -10.22
N GLU A 79 -2.52 -0.04 -9.77
CA GLU A 79 -3.94 -0.08 -10.18
C GLU A 79 -4.07 0.00 -11.71
N THR A 80 -3.35 0.94 -12.33
CA THR A 80 -3.35 1.13 -13.79
C THR A 80 -2.83 -0.12 -14.50
N ILE A 81 -1.73 -0.70 -14.03
CA ILE A 81 -1.16 -1.90 -14.64
C ILE A 81 -2.10 -3.12 -14.47
N PHE A 82 -2.73 -3.30 -13.31
CA PHE A 82 -3.68 -4.41 -13.12
C PHE A 82 -5.01 -4.21 -13.86
N SER A 83 -5.26 -3.02 -14.44
CA SER A 83 -6.40 -2.81 -15.36
C SER A 83 -6.21 -3.48 -16.71
N ASP A 84 -4.96 -3.61 -17.17
CA ASP A 84 -4.54 -4.40 -18.32
C ASP A 84 -3.12 -4.96 -18.07
N ALA A 85 -3.07 -6.17 -17.52
CA ALA A 85 -1.81 -6.82 -17.17
C ALA A 85 -1.11 -7.46 -18.40
N THR A 86 -1.63 -7.27 -19.61
CA THR A 86 -1.08 -7.87 -20.82
C THR A 86 0.32 -7.34 -21.10
N GLY A 87 1.32 -8.22 -21.08
CA GLY A 87 2.73 -7.83 -21.31
C GLY A 87 3.34 -7.03 -20.16
N ALA A 88 2.70 -6.99 -18.98
CA ALA A 88 3.31 -6.43 -17.79
C ALA A 88 4.55 -7.24 -17.40
N ASP A 89 5.62 -6.54 -17.03
CA ASP A 89 6.88 -7.13 -16.58
C ASP A 89 6.79 -7.55 -15.11
N PRO A 90 6.80 -8.86 -14.78
CA PRO A 90 6.64 -9.33 -13.41
C PRO A 90 7.73 -8.82 -12.47
N ASP A 91 8.97 -8.69 -12.95
CA ASP A 91 10.11 -8.25 -12.12
C ASP A 91 9.96 -6.78 -11.74
N ARG A 92 9.58 -5.93 -12.70
CA ARG A 92 9.24 -4.53 -12.43
C ARG A 92 8.11 -4.39 -11.41
N LEU A 93 7.06 -5.19 -11.54
CA LEU A 93 5.92 -5.14 -10.61
C LEU A 93 6.31 -5.61 -9.22
N HIS A 94 7.19 -6.61 -9.12
CA HIS A 94 7.77 -7.05 -7.85
C HIS A 94 8.52 -5.91 -7.18
N ASP A 95 9.41 -5.23 -7.89
CA ASP A 95 10.17 -4.09 -7.38
C ASP A 95 9.26 -2.96 -6.89
N MET A 96 8.18 -2.67 -7.63
CA MET A 96 7.18 -1.68 -7.22
C MET A 96 6.49 -2.06 -5.92
N VAL A 97 6.08 -3.32 -5.74
CA VAL A 97 5.41 -3.79 -4.52
C VAL A 97 6.39 -3.81 -3.34
N VAL A 98 7.66 -4.19 -3.54
CA VAL A 98 8.71 -4.10 -2.53
C VAL A 98 8.93 -2.65 -2.08
N LYS A 99 8.99 -1.71 -3.04
CA LYS A 99 9.12 -0.29 -2.74
C LYS A 99 7.90 0.24 -1.98
N LEU A 100 6.69 -0.08 -2.43
CA LEU A 100 5.43 0.27 -1.77
C LEU A 100 5.43 -0.17 -0.30
N ARG A 101 5.79 -1.43 -0.04
CA ARG A 101 5.90 -1.97 1.31
C ARG A 101 6.91 -1.19 2.15
N SER A 102 8.09 -0.92 1.58
CA SER A 102 9.16 -0.19 2.25
C SER A 102 8.75 1.24 2.61
N GLU A 103 7.96 1.92 1.76
CA GLU A 103 7.41 3.25 2.08
C GLU A 103 6.43 3.18 3.25
N LEU A 104 5.56 2.16 3.29
CA LEU A 104 4.55 1.97 4.35
C LEU A 104 5.13 1.48 5.68
N GLU A 105 6.34 0.94 5.68
CA GLU A 105 7.08 0.59 6.89
C GLU A 105 7.77 1.81 7.53
N ARG A 106 7.95 2.91 6.78
CA ARG A 106 8.46 4.18 7.32
C ARG A 106 7.36 4.93 8.07
N LEU A 107 7.75 5.72 9.07
CA LEU A 107 6.80 6.58 9.78
C LEU A 107 6.49 7.83 8.92
N PRO A 108 5.21 8.14 8.63
CA PRO A 108 4.82 9.26 7.78
C PRO A 108 4.91 10.61 8.51
N TYR A 109 5.20 10.58 9.82
CA TYR A 109 5.19 11.76 10.72
C TYR A 109 6.57 12.10 11.28
N THR A 110 7.64 11.83 10.54
CA THR A 110 8.99 12.28 10.91
C THR A 110 9.25 13.65 10.29
N SER A 111 8.72 14.72 10.88
CA SER A 111 9.23 16.08 10.68
C SER A 111 9.19 16.88 11.97
#